data_AF-A0A2U0S8K6-F1
#
_entry.id   AF-A0A2U0S8K6-F1
#
_cell.length_a   1.000
_cell.length_b   1.000
_cell.length_c   1.000
_cell.angle_alpha   90.00
_cell.angle_beta   90.00
_cell.angle_gamma   90.00
#
_symmetry.space_group_name_H-M   'P 1'
#
loop_
_entity.id
_entity.type
_entity.pdbx_description
1 polymer ?
#
loop_
_entity_poly.entity_id
_entity_poly.type
_entity_poly.pdbx_seq_one_letter_code
_entity_poly.pdbx_strand_id
1 'polypeptide(L)'
;MVVLNKKAFVLPRFERDKFIRLMRLGLEYDRARGTFSISKFDNIEEVLDTISSILNEEALFLQNCMICNKDFACSECKYIDFCETKNLPFQCVCPQCLKKGKSPQQKLF
;
A
#
# COMPACT_ATOMS: atom_id res chain seq x y z
N MET A 1 -5.97 7.79 -9.42
CA MET A 1 -5.43 6.73 -8.57
C MET A 1 -5.04 7.33 -7.21
N VAL A 2 -5.45 6.72 -6.10
CA VAL A 2 -5.13 7.13 -4.73
C VAL A 2 -4.02 6.24 -4.17
N VAL A 3 -3.01 6.85 -3.53
CA VAL A 3 -1.90 6.12 -2.92
C VAL A 3 -2.02 6.16 -1.39
N LEU A 4 -2.04 4.98 -0.76
CA LEU A 4 -2.30 4.82 0.67
C LEU A 4 -1.09 4.27 1.42
N ASN A 5 -0.91 4.71 2.66
CA ASN A 5 0.08 4.08 3.55
C ASN A 5 -0.58 2.91 4.30
N LYS A 6 -0.14 1.69 4.01
CA LYS A 6 -0.65 0.45 4.64
C LYS A 6 -0.65 0.44 6.18
N LYS A 7 0.18 1.27 6.82
CA LYS A 7 0.27 1.37 8.29
C LYS A 7 -0.76 2.32 8.89
N ALA A 8 -1.21 3.33 8.15
CA ALA A 8 -2.17 4.31 8.61
C ALA A 8 -2.73 5.11 7.43
N PHE A 9 -4.03 5.00 7.16
CA PHE A 9 -4.72 5.79 6.15
C PHE A 9 -6.15 6.13 6.58
N VAL A 10 -6.73 7.16 5.98
CA VAL A 10 -8.10 7.61 6.26
C VAL A 10 -8.94 7.37 5.02
N LEU A 11 -10.19 6.98 5.23
CA LEU A 11 -11.20 6.86 4.20
C LEU A 11 -12.31 7.87 4.47
N PRO A 12 -13.03 8.33 3.43
CA PRO A 12 -14.21 9.17 3.59
C PRO A 12 -15.31 8.43 4.38
N ARG A 13 -16.44 9.07 4.63
CA ARG A 13 -17.58 8.38 5.24
C ARG A 13 -18.22 7.43 4.21
N PHE A 14 -18.49 6.20 4.61
CA PHE A 14 -19.13 5.17 3.78
C PHE A 14 -20.04 4.27 4.62
N GLU A 15 -20.72 3.35 3.94
CA GLU A 15 -21.74 2.47 4.51
C GLU A 15 -21.16 1.45 5.51
N ARG A 16 -21.97 1.08 6.51
CA ARG A 16 -21.52 0.23 7.62
C ARG A 16 -21.14 -1.19 7.20
N ASP A 17 -21.79 -1.72 6.18
CA ASP A 17 -21.51 -3.03 5.58
C ASP A 17 -20.09 -3.08 4.98
N LYS A 18 -19.68 -2.05 4.23
CA LYS A 18 -18.31 -1.94 3.71
C LYS A 18 -17.29 -1.85 4.85
N PHE A 19 -17.63 -1.17 5.95
CA PHE A 19 -16.76 -1.12 7.14
C PHE A 19 -16.55 -2.51 7.73
N ILE A 20 -17.64 -3.25 7.95
CA ILE A 20 -17.58 -4.61 8.47
C ILE A 20 -16.78 -5.52 7.53
N ARG A 21 -16.98 -5.38 6.21
CA ARG A 21 -16.22 -6.13 5.20
C ARG A 21 -14.72 -5.86 5.32
N LEU A 22 -14.30 -4.59 5.38
CA LEU A 22 -12.90 -4.22 5.55
C LEU A 22 -12.27 -4.84 6.80
N MET A 23 -12.98 -4.85 7.93
CA MET A 23 -12.49 -5.49 9.16
C MET A 23 -12.31 -7.00 8.98
N ARG A 24 -13.23 -7.67 8.28
CA ARG A 24 -13.14 -9.12 8.00
C ARG A 24 -12.02 -9.47 7.04
N LEU A 25 -11.73 -8.58 6.10
CA LEU A 25 -10.65 -8.76 5.13
C LEU A 25 -9.25 -8.55 5.72
N GLY A 26 -9.16 -8.05 6.97
CA GLY A 26 -7.89 -7.92 7.68
C GLY A 26 -7.41 -6.48 7.84
N LEU A 27 -8.31 -5.49 7.86
CA LEU A 27 -7.99 -4.15 8.33
C LEU A 27 -8.29 -4.03 9.82
N GLU A 28 -7.51 -3.19 10.49
CA GLU A 28 -7.82 -2.68 11.82
C GLU A 28 -8.25 -1.22 11.71
N TYR A 29 -9.02 -0.76 12.70
CA TYR A 29 -9.47 0.62 12.80
C TYR A 29 -9.15 1.20 14.17
N ASP A 30 -8.28 2.21 14.18
CA ASP A 30 -8.01 3.02 15.36
C ASP A 30 -9.10 4.08 15.50
N ARG A 31 -10.00 3.90 16.47
CA ARG A 31 -11.09 4.82 16.75
C ARG A 31 -10.64 6.17 17.31
N ALA A 32 -9.50 6.21 18.00
CA ALA A 32 -8.98 7.45 18.59
C ALA A 32 -8.38 8.36 17.51
N ARG A 33 -7.75 7.76 16.49
CA ARG A 33 -7.13 8.48 15.36
C ARG A 33 -8.01 8.58 14.12
N GLY A 34 -9.05 7.75 14.03
CA GLY A 34 -9.90 7.64 12.85
C GLY A 34 -9.19 7.01 11.64
N THR A 35 -8.16 6.19 11.88
CA THR A 35 -7.29 5.64 10.82
C THR A 35 -7.45 4.13 10.68
N PHE A 36 -7.34 3.66 9.45
CA PHE A 36 -7.24 2.25 9.10
C PHE A 36 -5.78 1.82 8.94
N SER A 37 -5.50 0.56 9.27
CA SER A 37 -4.22 -0.10 9.01
C SER A 37 -4.49 -1.52 8.51
N ILE A 38 -3.53 -2.11 7.78
CA ILE A 38 -3.63 -3.51 7.36
C ILE A 38 -2.96 -4.39 8.42
N SER A 39 -3.71 -5.35 8.97
CA SER A 39 -3.19 -6.35 9.93
C SER A 39 -2.89 -7.70 9.28
N LYS A 40 -3.56 -8.04 8.17
CA LYS A 40 -3.32 -9.26 7.40
C LYS A 40 -3.29 -8.98 5.90
N PHE A 41 -2.42 -9.67 5.18
CA PHE A 41 -2.21 -9.46 3.73
C PHE A 41 -2.83 -10.54 2.85
N ASP A 42 -3.44 -11.57 3.44
CA ASP A 42 -3.97 -12.74 2.72
C ASP A 42 -5.03 -12.36 1.68
N ASN A 43 -5.82 -11.31 1.95
CA ASN A 43 -6.91 -10.85 1.08
C ASN A 43 -6.66 -9.43 0.51
N ILE A 44 -5.40 -9.08 0.24
CA ILE A 44 -5.03 -7.71 -0.12
C ILE A 44 -5.72 -7.19 -1.39
N GLU A 45 -5.97 -8.06 -2.37
CA GLU A 45 -6.64 -7.69 -3.62
C GLU A 45 -8.09 -7.29 -3.33
N GLU A 46 -8.83 -8.10 -2.58
CA GLU A 46 -10.19 -7.77 -2.15
C GLU A 46 -10.27 -6.52 -1.28
N VAL A 47 -9.25 -6.28 -0.43
CA VAL A 47 -9.12 -5.05 0.34
C VAL A 47 -9.05 -3.85 -0.60
N LEU A 48 -8.17 -3.91 -1.60
CA LEU A 48 -7.97 -2.82 -2.55
C LEU A 48 -9.18 -2.59 -3.42
N ASP A 49 -9.87 -3.65 -3.86
CA ASP A 49 -11.13 -3.53 -4.60
C ASP A 49 -12.21 -2.85 -3.75
N THR A 50 -12.32 -3.24 -2.48
CA THR A 50 -13.29 -2.64 -1.54
C THR A 50 -12.96 -1.16 -1.30
N ILE A 51 -11.69 -0.83 -1.07
CA ILE A 51 -11.24 0.56 -0.89
C ILE A 51 -11.46 1.37 -2.17
N SER A 52 -11.11 0.82 -3.32
CA SER A 52 -11.29 1.50 -4.62
C SER A 52 -12.77 1.78 -4.90
N SER A 53 -13.65 0.85 -4.54
CA SER A 53 -15.11 1.06 -4.59
C SER A 53 -15.61 2.14 -3.62
N ILE A 54 -14.98 2.29 -2.44
CA ILE A 54 -15.31 3.36 -1.48
C ILE A 54 -14.87 4.72 -2.03
N LEU A 55 -13.69 4.77 -2.66
CA LEU A 55 -13.09 6.00 -3.18
C LEU A 55 -13.58 6.37 -4.58
N ASN A 56 -14.26 5.46 -5.28
CA ASN A 56 -14.56 5.55 -6.71
C ASN A 56 -13.31 5.79 -7.57
N GLU A 57 -12.16 5.26 -7.16
CA GLU A 57 -10.86 5.47 -7.79
C GLU A 57 -9.91 4.32 -7.45
N GLU A 58 -9.03 3.92 -8.39
CA GLU A 58 -8.03 2.86 -8.13
C GLU A 58 -7.14 3.24 -6.94
N ALA A 59 -7.12 2.39 -5.91
CA ALA A 59 -6.27 2.52 -4.75
C ALA A 59 -5.03 1.62 -4.87
N LEU A 60 -3.87 2.13 -4.48
CA LEU A 60 -2.63 1.36 -4.36
C LEU A 60 -1.93 1.66 -3.04
N PHE A 61 -1.15 0.71 -2.52
CA PHE A 61 -0.34 0.95 -1.33
C PHE A 61 1.06 1.46 -1.66
N LEU A 62 1.62 2.27 -0.75
CA LEU A 62 3.03 2.66 -0.78
C LEU A 62 3.95 1.44 -0.68
N GLN A 63 4.95 1.45 -1.55
CA GLN A 63 6.06 0.50 -1.58
C GLN A 63 7.20 1.01 -0.72
N ASN A 64 7.89 0.11 -0.02
CA ASN A 64 9.10 0.45 0.71
C ASN A 64 10.35 0.13 -0.11
N CYS A 65 11.30 1.05 -0.19
CA CYS A 65 12.51 0.82 -0.96
C CYS A 65 13.50 -0.09 -0.24
N MET A 66 13.88 -1.23 -0.83
CA MET A 66 14.84 -2.17 -0.20
C MET A 66 16.26 -1.61 0.02
N ILE A 67 16.62 -0.49 -0.62
CA ILE A 67 17.96 0.08 -0.58
C ILE A 67 18.06 1.24 0.42
N CYS A 68 17.04 2.08 0.47
CA CYS A 68 17.05 3.29 1.32
C CYS A 68 15.92 3.33 2.35
N ASN A 69 15.08 2.29 2.40
CA ASN A 69 13.92 2.13 3.29
C ASN A 69 12.90 3.27 3.24
N LYS A 70 12.92 4.11 2.20
CA LYS A 70 11.93 5.17 1.97
C LYS A 70 10.69 4.61 1.30
N ASP A 71 9.53 5.08 1.73
CA ASP A 71 8.26 4.78 1.08
C ASP A 71 8.10 5.60 -0.21
N PHE A 72 7.54 4.99 -1.25
CA PHE A 72 7.30 5.63 -2.54
C PHE A 72 6.09 5.03 -3.26
N ALA A 73 5.50 5.80 -4.18
CA ALA A 73 4.37 5.36 -4.99
C ALA A 73 4.85 4.58 -6.23
N CYS A 74 4.15 3.50 -6.60
CA CYS A 74 4.42 2.77 -7.84
C CYS A 74 4.30 3.63 -9.10
N SER A 75 3.47 4.68 -9.07
CA SER A 75 3.29 5.61 -10.20
C SER A 75 4.57 6.33 -10.64
N GLU A 76 5.57 6.41 -9.77
CA GLU A 76 6.87 7.01 -10.11
C GLU A 76 7.85 5.97 -10.69
N CYS A 77 7.47 4.69 -10.74
CA CYS A 77 8.34 3.60 -11.19
C CYS A 77 8.35 3.48 -12.73
N LYS A 78 9.55 3.43 -13.32
CA LYS A 78 9.74 3.22 -14.77
C LYS A 78 9.29 1.85 -15.29
N TYR A 79 8.99 0.91 -14.39
CA TYR A 79 8.59 -0.45 -14.73
C TYR A 79 7.12 -0.73 -14.40
N ILE A 80 6.32 0.30 -14.14
CA ILE A 80 4.92 0.14 -13.71
C ILE A 80 4.09 -0.74 -14.65
N ASP A 81 4.28 -0.61 -15.96
CA ASP A 81 3.52 -1.35 -16.99
C ASP A 81 3.97 -2.81 -17.12
N PHE A 82 5.14 -3.16 -16.57
CA PHE A 82 5.72 -4.50 -16.61
C PHE A 82 5.68 -5.20 -15.25
N CYS A 83 5.13 -4.55 -14.23
CA CYS A 83 5.07 -5.06 -12.87
C CYS A 83 3.85 -5.98 -12.72
N GLU A 84 4.08 -7.29 -12.59
CA GLU A 84 3.01 -8.29 -12.43
C GLU A 84 2.16 -8.02 -11.18
N THR A 85 2.75 -7.47 -10.13
CA THR A 85 2.06 -7.15 -8.87
C THR A 85 2.41 -5.75 -8.40
N LYS A 86 1.42 -4.86 -8.24
CA LYS A 86 1.66 -3.47 -7.80
C LYS A 86 1.68 -3.31 -6.27
N ASN A 87 1.36 -4.37 -5.53
CA ASN A 87 1.12 -4.31 -4.09
C ASN A 87 1.97 -5.32 -3.30
N LEU A 88 1.97 -6.60 -3.66
CA LEU A 88 2.78 -7.62 -2.99
C LEU A 88 3.96 -8.10 -3.85
N PRO A 89 5.17 -8.24 -3.29
CA PRO A 89 5.57 -7.80 -1.95
C PRO A 89 5.59 -6.25 -1.87
N PHE A 90 5.30 -5.66 -0.71
CA PHE A 90 5.31 -4.19 -0.53
C PHE A 90 6.73 -3.59 -0.52
N GLN A 91 7.63 -4.17 -1.29
CA GLN A 91 9.05 -3.88 -1.37
C GLN A 91 9.45 -3.78 -2.84
N CYS A 92 10.18 -2.72 -3.17
CA CYS A 92 10.68 -2.48 -4.51
C CYS A 92 11.94 -1.60 -4.45
N VAL A 93 12.54 -1.24 -5.59
CA VAL A 93 13.63 -0.26 -5.65
C VAL A 93 13.08 1.06 -6.17
N CYS A 94 13.19 2.14 -5.38
CA CYS A 94 12.68 3.43 -5.79
C CYS A 94 13.47 4.01 -6.98
N PRO A 95 12.86 4.91 -7.78
CA PRO A 95 13.49 5.48 -8.97
C PRO A 95 14.84 6.16 -8.69
N GLN A 96 14.97 6.78 -7.51
CA GLN A 96 16.19 7.45 -7.07
C GLN A 96 17.35 6.47 -6.85
N CYS A 97 17.09 5.28 -6.30
CA CYS A 97 18.12 4.27 -6.10
C CYS A 97 18.44 3.52 -7.39
N LEU A 98 17.44 3.28 -8.25
CA LEU A 98 17.64 2.72 -9.59
C LEU A 98 18.56 3.60 -10.46
N LYS A 99 18.37 4.93 -10.45
CA LYS A 99 19.20 5.86 -11.24
C LYS A 99 20.64 5.96 -10.74
N LYS A 100 20.87 5.78 -9.44
CA LYS A 100 22.20 5.99 -8.83
C LYS A 100 23.08 4.74 -8.80
N GLY A 101 22.60 3.60 -9.33
CA GLY A 101 23.35 2.33 -9.28
C GLY A 101 23.74 1.93 -7.85
N LYS A 102 22.95 2.34 -6.85
CA LYS A 102 23.27 2.04 -5.45
C LYS A 102 23.01 0.57 -5.18
N SER A 103 23.97 -0.12 -4.61
CA SER A 103 23.81 -1.48 -4.11
C SER A 103 22.96 -1.49 -2.82
N PRO A 104 22.16 -2.55 -2.57
CA PRO A 104 21.45 -2.71 -1.31
C PRO A 104 22.46 -2.67 -0.16
N GLN A 105 22.23 -1.80 0.84
CA GLN A 105 23.02 -1.85 2.07
C GLN A 105 22.66 -3.15 2.79
N GLN A 106 23.56 -4.14 2.73
CA GLN A 106 23.51 -5.32 3.59
C GLN A 106 23.64 -4.85 5.04
N LYS A 107 22.51 -4.57 5.71
CA LYS A 107 22.47 -4.68 7.16
C LYS A 107 22.32 -6.16 7.48
N LEU A 108 23.46 -6.83 7.60
CA LEU A 108 23.56 -8.09 8.34
C LEU A 108 23.03 -7.82 9.75
N PHE A 109 22.11 -8.68 10.18
CA PHE A 109 21.67 -8.81 11.57
C PHE A 109 22.85 -9.18 12.46
#